data_AF-A0A8H3HL11-F1
#
_entry.id   AF-A0A8H3HL11-F1
#
_cell.length_a   1.000
_cell.length_b   1.000
_cell.length_c   1.000
_cell.angle_alpha   90.00
_cell.angle_beta   90.00
_cell.angle_gamma   90.00
#
_symmetry.space_group_name_H-M   'P 1'
#
loop_
_entity.id
_entity.type
_entity.pdbx_description
1 polymer ?
#
loop_
_entity_poly.entity_id
_entity_poly.type
_entity_poly.pdbx_seq_one_letter_code
_entity_poly.pdbx_strand_id
1 'polypeptide(L)'
;MSSQTHVSGSVPSERTVLPSRKFTGVRGPISSPMGSILSTSVIDEHSIIDKQIDFQKHRYNQQARIIEENAAHEVTLATEFATELCMLYPEDTQDFQACLAAETADIHARAAAQLQAQAHKLRVRINEIHM
;
A
#
# COMPACT_ATOMS: atom_id res chain seq x y z
N MET A 1 19.15 45.43 -5.24
CA MET A 1 17.91 45.97 -4.63
C MET A 1 17.32 44.86 -3.77
N SER A 2 17.51 44.98 -2.46
CA SER A 2 16.96 44.09 -1.44
C SER A 2 15.49 44.41 -1.20
N SER A 3 14.65 43.39 -1.01
CA SER A 3 13.49 43.41 -0.10
C SER A 3 12.89 42.00 0.00
N GLN A 4 13.18 41.33 1.12
CA GLN A 4 12.31 40.31 1.68
C GLN A 4 10.93 40.92 1.96
N THR A 5 9.86 40.15 1.79
CA THR A 5 8.60 40.46 2.46
C THR A 5 7.99 39.17 2.97
N HIS A 6 8.25 38.91 4.25
CA HIS A 6 7.44 38.02 5.08
C HIS A 6 6.06 38.65 5.25
N VAL A 7 5.00 37.86 5.14
CA VAL A 7 3.69 38.22 5.67
C VAL A 7 3.33 37.22 6.76
N SER A 8 3.60 37.66 8.00
CA SER A 8 2.94 37.17 9.21
C SER A 8 1.50 37.66 9.24
N GLY A 9 0.56 36.74 9.46
CA GLY A 9 -0.77 37.05 9.95
C GLY A 9 -0.98 36.35 11.28
N SER A 10 -0.90 37.10 12.38
CA SER A 10 -1.23 36.65 13.74
C SER A 10 -2.35 37.53 14.27
N VAL A 11 -3.44 36.94 14.80
CA VAL A 11 -4.26 37.51 15.89
C VAL A 11 -5.05 36.37 16.58
N PRO A 12 -5.60 36.54 17.80
CA PRO A 12 -5.17 35.80 18.98
C PRO A 12 -6.32 34.99 19.63
N SER A 13 -6.01 34.12 20.59
CA SER A 13 -7.01 33.73 21.60
C SER A 13 -6.34 33.41 22.93
N GLU A 14 -6.29 34.46 23.74
CA GLU A 14 -6.62 34.48 25.16
C GLU A 14 -6.15 33.31 26.03
N ARG A 15 -4.94 33.53 26.54
CA ARG A 15 -4.48 33.19 27.88
C ARG A 15 -5.62 33.26 28.92
N THR A 16 -6.04 32.11 29.46
CA THR A 16 -6.65 32.06 30.80
C THR A 16 -5.71 31.30 31.75
N VAL A 17 -5.30 32.01 32.80
CA VAL A 17 -4.37 31.59 33.84
C VAL A 17 -5.18 31.06 35.03
N LEU A 18 -4.98 29.77 35.36
CA LEU A 18 -4.98 29.13 36.70
C LEU A 18 -6.32 29.12 37.53
N PRO A 19 -6.56 28.13 38.44
CA PRO A 19 -5.59 27.72 39.46
C PRO A 19 -5.39 26.22 39.73
N SER A 20 -4.16 25.96 40.16
CA SER A 20 -3.67 24.81 40.89
C SER A 20 -4.59 24.40 42.03
N ARG A 21 -5.31 23.29 41.89
CA ARG A 21 -5.97 22.65 43.03
C ARG A 21 -5.03 21.60 43.63
N LYS A 22 -4.18 22.09 44.53
CA LYS A 22 -3.59 21.24 45.58
C LYS A 22 -4.76 20.69 46.41
N PHE A 23 -4.96 19.38 46.38
CA PHE A 23 -5.76 18.71 47.40
C PHE A 23 -4.79 18.04 48.37
N THR A 24 -4.61 18.68 49.52
CA THR A 24 -3.93 18.13 50.69
C THR A 24 -4.98 17.60 51.68
N GLY A 25 -4.77 16.36 52.14
CA GLY A 25 -5.48 15.74 53.27
C GLY A 25 -5.73 14.26 52.93
N VAL A 26 -5.25 13.24 53.64
CA VAL A 26 -4.87 13.13 55.06
C VAL A 26 -3.83 12.00 55.20
N ARG A 27 -2.95 12.14 56.21
CA ARG A 27 -1.85 11.25 56.60
C ARG A 27 -2.38 10.00 57.32
N GLY A 28 -1.93 8.81 56.95
CA GLY A 28 -2.07 7.56 57.73
C GLY A 28 -1.25 6.41 57.10
N PRO A 29 -0.36 5.71 57.83
CA PRO A 29 0.69 4.88 57.24
C PRO A 29 0.29 3.40 57.17
N ILE A 30 0.45 2.75 56.00
CA ILE A 30 0.54 1.30 55.92
C ILE A 30 1.65 0.94 54.93
N SER A 31 2.71 0.38 55.50
CA SER A 31 3.82 -0.29 54.87
C SER A 31 3.41 -1.31 53.81
N SER A 32 4.01 -1.26 52.62
CA SER A 32 4.67 -2.40 51.93
C SER A 32 5.11 -1.99 50.51
N PRO A 33 6.34 -2.31 50.07
CA PRO A 33 6.74 -2.16 48.68
C PRO A 33 6.23 -3.40 47.92
N MET A 34 5.00 -3.35 47.39
CA MET A 34 4.52 -4.42 46.52
C MET A 34 4.73 -4.04 45.05
N GLY A 35 5.80 -4.61 44.50
CA GLY A 35 5.73 -5.34 43.24
C GLY A 35 5.14 -4.57 42.06
N SER A 36 6.05 -3.93 41.32
CA SER A 36 6.00 -3.89 39.87
C SER A 36 5.50 -5.23 39.30
N ILE A 37 4.29 -5.27 38.75
CA ILE A 37 3.98 -5.99 37.52
C ILE A 37 2.94 -5.14 36.79
N LEU A 38 3.40 -4.27 35.89
CA LEU A 38 2.56 -3.90 34.76
C LEU A 38 2.31 -5.23 34.03
N SER A 39 1.07 -5.72 34.10
CA SER A 39 0.64 -6.82 33.23
C SER A 39 0.86 -6.36 31.80
N THR A 40 1.98 -6.75 31.21
CA THR A 40 2.13 -6.81 29.77
C THR A 40 1.16 -7.90 29.35
N SER A 41 -0.06 -7.47 29.00
CA SER A 41 -0.98 -8.29 28.23
C SER A 41 -0.14 -8.92 27.13
N VAL A 42 0.02 -10.24 27.17
CA VAL A 42 0.55 -11.01 26.04
C VAL A 42 -0.49 -10.83 24.96
N ILE A 43 -0.40 -9.73 24.20
CA ILE A 43 -1.09 -9.62 22.94
C ILE A 43 -0.49 -10.76 22.16
N ASP A 44 -1.32 -11.75 21.82
CA ASP A 44 -0.92 -12.95 21.09
C ASP A 44 -0.10 -12.54 19.86
N GLU A 45 1.22 -12.58 19.98
CA GLU A 45 2.15 -12.01 19.01
C GLU A 45 1.99 -12.73 17.66
N HIS A 46 1.62 -14.01 17.71
CA HIS A 46 1.23 -14.81 16.55
C HIS A 46 0.02 -14.22 15.83
N SER A 47 -1.02 -13.79 16.55
CA SER A 47 -2.19 -13.13 15.94
C SER A 47 -1.83 -11.81 15.24
N ILE A 48 -0.82 -11.09 15.72
CA ILE A 48 -0.36 -9.85 15.09
C ILE A 48 0.42 -10.15 13.82
N ILE A 49 1.34 -11.13 13.88
CA ILE A 49 2.15 -11.58 12.74
C ILE A 49 1.25 -12.08 11.61
N ASP A 50 0.26 -12.93 11.91
CA ASP A 50 -0.68 -13.46 10.92
C ASP A 50 -1.47 -12.35 10.23
N LYS A 51 -1.98 -11.37 11.01
CA LYS A 51 -2.68 -10.20 10.45
C LYS A 51 -1.78 -9.38 9.52
N GLN A 52 -0.51 -9.22 9.86
CA GLN A 52 0.44 -8.47 9.05
C GLN A 52 0.77 -9.22 7.75
N ILE A 53 0.92 -10.54 7.79
CA ILE A 53 1.12 -11.38 6.61
C ILE A 53 -0.10 -11.31 5.69
N ASP A 54 -1.30 -11.43 6.25
CA ASP A 54 -2.54 -11.38 5.47
C ASP A 54 -2.75 -10.02 4.81
N PHE A 55 -2.38 -8.93 5.49
CA PHE A 55 -2.36 -7.60 4.89
C PHE A 55 -1.42 -7.53 3.66
N GLN A 56 -0.22 -8.12 3.75
CA GLN A 56 0.70 -8.16 2.60
C GLN A 56 0.17 -9.01 1.45
N LYS A 57 -0.44 -10.17 1.75
CA LYS A 57 -1.08 -11.02 0.74
C LYS A 57 -2.23 -10.29 0.05
N HIS A 58 -3.05 -9.57 0.79
CA HIS A 58 -4.15 -8.79 0.22
C HIS A 58 -3.64 -7.72 -0.74
N ARG A 59 -2.60 -6.98 -0.34
CA ARG A 59 -1.94 -5.99 -1.20
C ARG A 59 -1.37 -6.62 -2.47
N TYR A 60 -0.70 -7.77 -2.36
CA TYR A 60 -0.22 -8.53 -3.51
C TYR A 60 -1.36 -8.91 -4.45
N ASN A 61 -2.44 -9.51 -3.93
CA ASN A 61 -3.59 -9.92 -4.73
C ASN A 61 -4.24 -8.74 -5.46
N GLN A 62 -4.36 -7.58 -4.80
CA GLN A 62 -4.85 -6.37 -5.44
C GLN A 62 -3.95 -5.93 -6.60
N GLN A 63 -2.63 -5.94 -6.41
CA GLN A 63 -1.68 -5.56 -7.46
C GLN A 63 -1.65 -6.59 -8.61
N ALA A 64 -1.73 -7.88 -8.30
CA ALA A 64 -1.80 -8.94 -9.29
C ALA A 64 -3.04 -8.77 -10.19
N ARG A 65 -4.20 -8.49 -9.58
CA ARG A 65 -5.43 -8.23 -10.33
C ARG A 65 -5.30 -7.03 -11.26
N ILE A 66 -4.69 -5.93 -10.81
CA ILE A 66 -4.47 -4.74 -11.64
C ILE A 66 -3.58 -5.07 -12.84
N ILE A 67 -2.52 -5.87 -12.64
CA ILE A 67 -1.62 -6.29 -13.73
C ILE A 67 -2.39 -7.12 -14.76
N GLU A 68 -3.18 -8.09 -14.30
CA GLU A 68 -3.98 -8.95 -15.19
C GLU A 68 -5.05 -8.16 -15.95
N GLU A 69 -5.74 -7.25 -15.28
CA GLU A 69 -6.76 -6.38 -15.87
C GLU A 69 -6.15 -5.45 -16.94
N ASN A 70 -4.99 -4.85 -16.66
CA ASN A 70 -4.28 -4.03 -17.63
C ASN A 70 -3.85 -4.84 -18.85
N ALA A 71 -3.28 -6.03 -18.65
CA ALA A 71 -2.87 -6.90 -19.75
C ALA A 71 -4.08 -7.30 -20.62
N ALA A 72 -5.21 -7.65 -20.01
CA ALA A 72 -6.43 -7.98 -20.74
C ALA A 72 -6.96 -6.77 -21.53
N HIS A 73 -6.89 -5.57 -20.95
CA HIS A 73 -7.26 -4.35 -21.64
C HIS A 73 -6.36 -4.05 -22.84
N GLU A 74 -5.04 -4.17 -22.68
CA GLU A 74 -4.06 -4.00 -23.78
C GLU A 74 -4.34 -4.98 -24.93
N VAL A 75 -4.60 -6.26 -24.62
CA VAL A 75 -4.95 -7.28 -25.64
C VAL A 75 -6.25 -6.93 -26.36
N THR A 76 -7.25 -6.41 -25.63
CA THR A 76 -8.52 -6.00 -26.22
C THR A 76 -8.31 -4.87 -27.23
N LEU A 77 -7.56 -3.82 -26.86
CA LEU A 77 -7.23 -2.71 -27.75
C LEU A 77 -6.45 -3.16 -28.99
N ALA A 78 -5.46 -4.04 -28.81
CA ALA A 78 -4.69 -4.61 -29.92
C ALA A 78 -5.59 -5.40 -30.89
N THR A 79 -6.54 -6.16 -30.34
CA THR A 79 -7.48 -6.96 -31.13
C THR A 79 -8.46 -6.08 -31.91
N GLU A 80 -9.00 -5.03 -31.28
CA GLU A 80 -9.88 -4.05 -31.93
C GLU A 80 -9.15 -3.37 -33.08
N PHE A 81 -7.93 -2.90 -32.84
CA PHE A 81 -7.10 -2.26 -33.86
C PHE A 81 -6.77 -3.21 -35.02
N ALA A 82 -6.37 -4.46 -34.73
CA ALA A 82 -6.11 -5.46 -35.77
C ALA A 82 -7.36 -5.76 -36.60
N THR A 83 -8.54 -5.78 -35.97
CA THR A 83 -9.81 -5.99 -36.66
C THR A 83 -10.10 -4.85 -37.64
N GLU A 84 -9.89 -3.59 -37.23
CA GLU A 84 -10.01 -2.43 -38.11
C GLU A 84 -9.04 -2.50 -39.30
N LEU A 85 -7.78 -2.88 -39.06
CA LEU A 85 -6.80 -3.05 -40.13
C LEU A 85 -7.21 -4.14 -41.13
N CYS A 86 -7.73 -5.28 -40.65
CA CYS A 86 -8.19 -6.36 -41.53
C CYS A 86 -9.38 -5.93 -42.40
N MET A 87 -10.26 -5.05 -41.91
CA MET A 87 -11.36 -4.49 -42.71
C MET A 87 -10.87 -3.54 -43.79
N LEU A 88 -9.83 -2.74 -43.50
CA LEU A 88 -9.27 -1.77 -44.43
C LEU A 88 -8.34 -2.42 -45.48
N TYR A 89 -7.65 -3.49 -45.09
CA TYR A 89 -6.63 -4.15 -45.89
C TYR A 89 -6.81 -5.68 -45.83
N PRO A 90 -7.84 -6.23 -46.51
CA PRO A 90 -8.19 -7.64 -46.40
C PRO A 90 -7.10 -8.59 -46.92
N GLU A 91 -6.31 -8.16 -47.90
CA GLU A 91 -5.21 -8.96 -48.48
C GLU A 91 -4.08 -9.21 -47.46
N ASP A 92 -3.92 -8.32 -46.48
CA ASP A 92 -2.86 -8.38 -45.47
C ASP A 92 -3.35 -9.01 -44.14
N THR A 93 -4.57 -9.57 -44.11
CA THR A 93 -5.20 -10.13 -42.89
C THR A 93 -4.30 -11.12 -42.16
N GLN A 94 -3.62 -12.01 -42.91
CA GLN A 94 -2.76 -13.03 -42.31
C GLN A 94 -1.56 -12.40 -41.58
N ASP A 95 -0.97 -11.34 -42.15
CA ASP A 95 0.16 -10.64 -41.56
C ASP A 95 -0.28 -9.87 -40.31
N PHE A 96 -1.44 -9.22 -40.33
CA PHE A 96 -1.97 -8.55 -39.13
C PHE A 96 -2.32 -9.53 -38.01
N GLN A 97 -2.87 -10.70 -38.33
CA GLN A 97 -3.14 -11.74 -37.33
C GLN A 97 -1.85 -12.29 -36.72
N ALA A 98 -0.79 -12.47 -37.52
CA ALA A 98 0.52 -12.87 -37.02
C ALA A 98 1.12 -11.80 -36.09
N CYS A 99 1.03 -10.52 -36.47
CA CYS A 99 1.43 -9.40 -35.62
C CYS A 99 0.63 -9.33 -34.32
N LEU A 100 -0.69 -9.50 -34.37
CA LEU A 100 -1.54 -9.52 -33.17
C LEU A 100 -1.15 -10.66 -32.22
N ALA A 101 -0.87 -11.85 -32.75
CA ALA A 101 -0.44 -12.98 -31.95
C ALA A 101 0.90 -12.70 -31.25
N ALA A 102 1.86 -12.09 -31.95
CA ALA A 102 3.14 -11.68 -31.39
C ALA A 102 2.97 -10.62 -30.30
N GLU A 103 2.20 -9.55 -30.56
CA GLU A 103 1.95 -8.49 -29.58
C GLU A 103 1.22 -9.03 -28.34
N THR A 104 0.25 -9.92 -28.52
CA THR A 104 -0.46 -10.57 -27.42
C THR A 104 0.48 -11.39 -26.55
N ALA A 105 1.41 -12.14 -27.17
CA ALA A 105 2.43 -12.89 -26.43
C ALA A 105 3.35 -11.96 -25.63
N ASP A 106 3.76 -10.83 -26.22
CA ASP A 106 4.60 -9.83 -25.55
C ASP A 106 3.88 -9.17 -24.37
N ILE A 107 2.60 -8.80 -24.51
CA ILE A 107 1.79 -8.27 -23.41
C ILE A 107 1.73 -9.27 -22.26
N HIS A 108 1.45 -10.54 -22.54
CA HIS A 108 1.42 -11.58 -21.51
C HIS A 108 2.79 -11.82 -20.87
N ALA A 109 3.87 -11.77 -21.63
CA ALA A 109 5.22 -11.90 -21.11
C ALA A 109 5.57 -10.75 -20.14
N ARG A 110 5.21 -9.50 -20.50
CA ARG A 110 5.37 -8.33 -19.61
C ARG A 110 4.55 -8.50 -18.33
N ALA A 111 3.29 -8.89 -18.43
CA ALA A 111 2.42 -9.11 -17.28
C ALA A 111 2.97 -10.20 -16.36
N ALA A 112 3.43 -11.33 -16.92
CA ALA A 112 4.04 -12.42 -16.17
C ALA A 112 5.30 -11.96 -15.42
N ALA A 113 6.18 -11.19 -16.06
CA ALA A 113 7.37 -10.64 -15.41
C ALA A 113 7.01 -9.70 -14.25
N GLN A 114 5.98 -8.87 -14.41
CA GLN A 114 5.49 -7.98 -13.35
C GLN A 114 4.90 -8.78 -12.17
N LEU A 115 4.10 -9.82 -12.45
CA LEU A 115 3.55 -10.71 -11.42
C LEU A 115 4.65 -11.41 -10.63
N GLN A 116 5.69 -11.92 -11.30
CA GLN A 116 6.85 -12.52 -10.65
C GLN A 116 7.58 -11.52 -9.74
N ALA A 117 7.75 -10.28 -10.20
CA ALA A 117 8.36 -9.22 -9.39
C ALA A 117 7.52 -8.90 -8.14
N GLN A 118 6.19 -8.88 -8.26
CA GLN A 118 5.29 -8.69 -7.11
C GLN A 118 5.33 -9.88 -6.14
N ALA A 119 5.37 -11.11 -6.65
CA ALA A 119 5.46 -12.32 -5.84
C ALA A 119 6.79 -12.34 -5.06
N HIS A 120 7.90 -11.92 -5.70
CA HIS A 120 9.18 -11.78 -5.03
C HIS A 120 9.14 -10.75 -3.90
N LYS A 121 8.53 -9.57 -4.14
CA LYS A 121 8.34 -8.54 -3.10
C LYS A 121 7.54 -9.06 -1.92
N LEU A 122 6.44 -9.79 -2.17
CA LEU A 122 5.64 -10.42 -1.13
C LEU A 122 6.50 -11.38 -0.31
N ARG A 123 7.26 -12.28 -0.96
CA ARG A 123 8.13 -13.25 -0.29
C ARG A 123 9.14 -12.56 0.63
N VAL A 124 9.79 -11.50 0.14
CA VAL A 124 10.75 -10.71 0.95
C VAL A 124 10.05 -10.11 2.17
N ARG A 125 8.90 -9.45 1.98
CA ARG A 125 8.14 -8.85 3.10
C ARG A 125 7.66 -9.87 4.12
N ILE A 126 7.19 -11.04 3.67
CA ILE A 126 6.79 -12.11 4.58
C ILE A 126 7.99 -12.59 5.41
N ASN A 127 9.16 -12.79 4.79
CA ASN A 127 10.36 -13.20 5.52
C ASN A 127 10.80 -12.15 6.54
N GLU A 128 10.71 -10.86 6.21
CA GLU A 128 11.01 -9.75 7.13
C GLU A 128 10.07 -9.68 8.33
N ILE A 129 8.81 -10.13 8.20
CA ILE A 129 7.85 -10.15 9.32
C ILE A 129 8.16 -11.30 10.30
N HIS A 130 8.71 -12.40 9.80
CA HIS A 130 9.06 -13.56 10.62
C HIS A 130 10.42 -13.42 11.34
N MET A 131 11.24 -12.43 10.98
CA MET A 131 12.55 -12.16 11.58
C MET A 131 12.44 -11.13 12.69
#